data_AF-A0A7W8UAP5-F1
#
_entry.id   AF-A0A7W8UAP5-F1
#
_cell.length_a   1.000
_cell.length_b   1.000
_cell.length_c   1.000
_cell.angle_alpha   90.00
_cell.angle_beta   90.00
_cell.angle_gamma   90.00
#
_symmetry.space_group_name_H-M   'P 1'
#
loop_
_entity.id
_entity.type
_entity.pdbx_description
1 polymer ?
#
loop_
_entity_poly.entity_id
_entity_poly.type
_entity_poly.pdbx_seq_one_letter_code
_entity_poly.pdbx_strand_id
1 'polypeptide(L)'
;MSIKATVLRLLRRQTLEQYRIIEAVDVFGQSMTANSPDEQMALHDALSASRFLIARNPNASRQLLVEMGWCPLDAAALFVLQYCRRELESGRHHVCPGVLMEKGKGYRLVFGACVDCLSKAGRYDGVRAKLERDTLAEAIQQVG
;
A
#
# COMPACT_ATOMS: atom_id res chain seq x y z
N MET A 1 13.06 -24.16 -11.13
CA MET A 1 13.76 -23.15 -10.28
C MET A 1 12.95 -22.91 -9.02
N SER A 2 13.54 -23.03 -7.83
CA SER A 2 12.83 -22.85 -6.56
C SER A 2 12.52 -21.37 -6.31
N ILE A 3 11.27 -21.04 -5.96
CA ILE A 3 10.80 -19.69 -5.60
C ILE A 3 11.71 -19.05 -4.52
N LYS A 4 12.20 -19.86 -3.57
CA LYS A 4 13.15 -19.42 -2.53
C LYS A 4 14.44 -18.83 -3.11
N ALA A 5 14.99 -19.41 -4.18
CA ALA A 5 16.23 -18.94 -4.79
C ALA A 5 16.06 -17.63 -5.55
N THR A 6 14.90 -17.39 -6.15
CA THR A 6 14.57 -16.13 -6.84
C THR A 6 14.37 -14.99 -5.84
N VAL A 7 13.66 -15.26 -4.72
CA VAL A 7 13.47 -14.30 -3.63
C VAL A 7 14.79 -13.94 -2.96
N LEU A 8 15.65 -14.93 -2.65
CA LEU A 8 17.00 -14.70 -2.11
C LEU A 8 17.91 -13.88 -3.04
N ARG A 9 17.80 -14.05 -4.37
CA ARG A 9 18.56 -13.25 -5.35
C ARG A 9 18.05 -11.82 -5.47
N LEU A 10 16.74 -11.60 -5.37
CA LEU A 10 16.14 -10.27 -5.34
C LEU A 10 16.56 -9.51 -4.07
N LEU A 11 16.54 -10.17 -2.91
CA LEU A 11 16.97 -9.59 -1.63
C LEU A 11 18.46 -9.20 -1.62
N ARG A 12 19.35 -9.96 -2.29
CA ARG A 12 20.78 -9.63 -2.39
C ARG A 12 21.11 -8.42 -3.29
N ARG A 13 20.13 -7.88 -4.04
CA ARG A 13 20.32 -6.73 -4.93
C ARG A 13 19.56 -5.48 -4.48
N GLN A 14 18.95 -5.51 -3.30
CA GLN A 14 18.22 -4.36 -2.79
C GLN A 14 19.18 -3.27 -2.31
N THR A 15 18.85 -2.02 -2.62
CA THR A 15 19.56 -0.87 -2.05
C THR A 15 19.17 -0.69 -0.58
N LEU A 16 19.98 0.07 0.17
CA LEU A 16 19.70 0.38 1.57
C LEU A 16 18.32 1.05 1.74
N GLU A 17 17.95 1.91 0.80
CA GLU A 17 16.65 2.60 0.78
C GLU A 17 15.50 1.60 0.63
N GLN A 18 15.62 0.65 -0.31
CA GLN A 18 14.60 -0.40 -0.50
C GLN A 18 14.43 -1.24 0.76
N TYR A 19 15.54 -1.65 1.38
CA TYR A 19 15.51 -2.44 2.60
C TYR A 19 14.78 -1.71 3.74
N ARG A 20 15.11 -0.42 3.96
CA ARG A 20 14.47 0.41 4.99
C ARG A 20 12.95 0.55 4.78
N ILE A 21 12.51 0.75 3.54
CA ILE A 21 11.07 0.85 3.26
C ILE A 21 10.39 -0.51 3.45
N ILE A 22 11.02 -1.62 3.04
CA ILE A 22 10.48 -2.97 3.21
C ILE A 22 10.30 -3.31 4.70
N GLU A 23 11.27 -3.01 5.56
CA GLU A 23 11.09 -3.17 7.01
C GLU A 23 9.95 -2.31 7.55
N ALA A 24 9.82 -1.07 7.05
CA ALA A 24 8.75 -0.17 7.47
C ALA A 24 7.35 -0.64 7.04
N VAL A 25 7.23 -1.46 5.98
CA VAL A 25 5.97 -2.13 5.62
C VAL A 25 5.53 -3.08 6.73
N ASP A 26 6.46 -3.81 7.36
CA ASP A 26 6.14 -4.73 8.47
C ASP A 26 5.64 -3.96 9.70
N VAL A 27 6.34 -2.87 10.04
CA VAL A 27 5.95 -1.97 11.14
C VAL A 27 4.58 -1.36 10.89
N PHE A 28 4.31 -0.90 9.66
CA PHE A 28 3.00 -0.38 9.29
C PHE A 28 1.91 -1.45 9.47
N GLY A 29 2.14 -2.67 9.00
CA GLY A 29 1.22 -3.79 9.16
C GLY A 29 0.87 -4.12 10.61
N GLN A 30 1.86 -4.06 11.52
CA GLN A 30 1.65 -4.30 12.95
C GLN A 30 0.80 -3.22 13.64
N SER A 31 0.78 -2.00 13.09
CA SER A 31 -0.03 -0.91 13.63
C SER A 31 -1.51 -1.00 13.25
N MET A 32 -1.87 -1.89 12.32
CA MET A 32 -3.23 -2.01 11.81
C MET A 32 -4.04 -3.06 12.56
N THR A 33 -5.29 -2.72 12.87
CA THR A 33 -6.27 -3.67 13.40
C THR A 33 -7.17 -4.13 12.27
N ALA A 34 -7.17 -5.44 12.00
CA ALA A 34 -8.09 -6.10 11.07
C ALA A 34 -9.04 -6.99 11.89
N ASN A 35 -10.33 -6.74 11.77
CA ASN A 35 -11.39 -7.31 12.61
C ASN A 35 -12.06 -8.53 11.99
N SER A 36 -11.78 -8.83 10.72
CA SER A 36 -12.29 -10.02 10.04
C SER A 36 -11.18 -10.79 9.31
N PRO A 37 -11.38 -12.10 9.02
CA PRO A 37 -10.44 -12.88 8.22
C PRO A 37 -10.18 -12.27 6.83
N ASP A 38 -11.19 -11.68 6.21
CA ASP A 38 -11.08 -11.05 4.89
C ASP A 38 -10.26 -9.75 4.95
N GLU A 39 -10.43 -8.95 6.00
CA GLU A 39 -9.59 -7.76 6.26
C GLU A 39 -8.14 -8.15 6.51
N GLN A 40 -7.90 -9.21 7.29
CA GLN A 40 -6.56 -9.74 7.53
C GLN A 40 -5.90 -10.23 6.23
N MET A 41 -6.66 -10.90 5.37
CA MET A 41 -6.18 -11.35 4.08
C MET A 41 -5.87 -10.17 3.14
N ALA A 42 -6.73 -9.15 3.09
CA ALA A 42 -6.48 -7.94 2.31
C ALA A 42 -5.23 -7.19 2.80
N LEU A 43 -5.05 -7.06 4.12
CA LEU A 43 -3.86 -6.47 4.72
C LEU A 43 -2.60 -7.29 4.35
N HIS A 44 -2.62 -8.60 4.56
CA HIS A 44 -1.50 -9.47 4.22
C HIS A 44 -1.08 -9.33 2.74
N ASP A 45 -2.05 -9.37 1.83
CA ASP A 45 -1.81 -9.24 0.40
C ASP A 45 -1.24 -7.87 0.04
N ALA A 46 -1.79 -6.80 0.61
CA ALA A 46 -1.30 -5.45 0.39
C ALA A 46 0.15 -5.27 0.85
N LEU A 47 0.49 -5.76 2.04
CA LEU A 47 1.87 -5.70 2.55
C LEU A 47 2.81 -6.53 1.67
N SER A 48 2.43 -7.77 1.33
CA SER A 48 3.23 -8.67 0.51
C SER A 48 3.52 -8.09 -0.88
N ALA A 49 2.49 -7.61 -1.56
CA ALA A 49 2.62 -7.01 -2.88
C ALA A 49 3.44 -5.70 -2.85
N SER A 50 3.29 -4.89 -1.80
CA SER A 50 4.04 -3.65 -1.63
C SER A 50 5.54 -3.91 -1.48
N ARG A 51 5.94 -4.93 -0.71
CA ARG A 51 7.36 -5.33 -0.63
C ARG A 51 7.93 -5.68 -2.01
N PHE A 52 7.15 -6.38 -2.83
CA PHE A 52 7.56 -6.70 -4.20
C PHE A 52 7.65 -5.46 -5.11
N LEU A 53 6.72 -4.51 -4.98
CA LEU A 53 6.76 -3.24 -5.70
C LEU A 53 8.01 -2.44 -5.31
N ILE A 54 8.31 -2.31 -4.03
CA ILE A 54 9.51 -1.61 -3.54
C ILE A 54 10.78 -2.25 -4.10
N ALA A 55 10.89 -3.58 -4.03
CA ALA A 55 12.04 -4.33 -4.52
C ALA A 55 12.31 -4.12 -6.02
N ARG A 56 11.27 -3.84 -6.82
CA ARG A 56 11.39 -3.61 -8.26
C ARG A 56 11.61 -2.14 -8.64
N ASN A 57 11.46 -1.21 -7.71
CA ASN A 57 11.52 0.23 -7.97
C ASN A 57 12.59 0.92 -7.11
N PRO A 58 13.89 0.67 -7.38
CA PRO A 58 15.00 1.27 -6.61
C PRO A 58 15.04 2.79 -6.74
N ASN A 59 14.74 3.34 -7.92
CA ASN A 59 14.74 4.78 -8.14
C ASN A 59 13.65 5.49 -7.32
N ALA A 60 12.44 4.92 -7.26
CA ALA A 60 11.36 5.48 -6.44
C ALA A 60 11.73 5.45 -4.94
N SER A 61 12.37 4.38 -4.49
CA SER A 61 12.83 4.25 -3.09
C SER A 61 13.86 5.32 -2.73
N ARG A 62 14.84 5.54 -3.63
CA ARG A 62 15.84 6.60 -3.49
C ARG A 62 15.21 8.00 -3.51
N GLN A 63 14.32 8.26 -4.45
CA GLN A 63 13.65 9.55 -4.57
C GLN A 63 12.91 9.91 -3.28
N LEU A 64 12.12 8.97 -2.74
CA LEU A 64 11.35 9.21 -1.51
C LEU A 64 12.28 9.48 -0.31
N LEU A 65 13.27 8.62 -0.07
CA LEU A 65 14.09 8.70 1.15
C LEU A 65 15.20 9.75 1.09
N VAL A 66 15.84 9.92 -0.08
CA VAL A 66 17.03 10.76 -0.23
C VAL A 66 16.66 12.15 -0.74
N GLU A 67 15.87 12.22 -1.82
CA GLU A 67 15.59 13.50 -2.49
C GLU A 67 14.45 14.25 -1.79
N MET A 68 13.40 13.54 -1.38
CA MET A 68 12.25 14.12 -0.69
C MET A 68 12.39 14.13 0.83
N GLY A 69 13.39 13.41 1.38
CA GLY A 69 13.60 13.30 2.82
C GLY A 69 12.44 12.66 3.57
N TRP A 70 11.73 11.71 2.95
CA TRP A 70 10.66 10.97 3.60
C TRP A 70 11.22 9.95 4.56
N CYS A 71 10.53 9.76 5.69
CA CYS A 71 10.88 8.65 6.55
C CYS A 71 10.45 7.33 5.88
N PRO A 72 11.09 6.19 6.20
CA PRO A 72 10.74 4.91 5.61
C PRO A 72 9.26 4.52 5.76
N LEU A 73 8.63 4.91 6.88
CA LEU A 73 7.22 4.62 7.16
C LEU A 73 6.28 5.38 6.21
N ASP A 74 6.55 6.67 5.95
CA ASP A 74 5.78 7.48 4.99
C ASP A 74 5.86 6.86 3.59
N ALA A 75 7.07 6.46 3.17
CA ALA A 75 7.28 5.82 1.89
C ALA A 75 6.57 4.46 1.79
N ALA A 76 6.62 3.65 2.85
CA ALA A 76 5.91 2.37 2.93
C ALA A 76 4.40 2.58 2.79
N ALA A 77 3.82 3.54 3.53
CA ALA A 77 2.41 3.89 3.43
C ALA A 77 2.02 4.29 2.01
N LEU A 78 2.87 5.02 1.28
CA LEU A 78 2.61 5.37 -0.12
C LEU A 78 2.57 4.14 -1.05
N PHE A 79 3.52 3.22 -0.93
CA PHE A 79 3.51 2.00 -1.74
C PHE A 79 2.28 1.13 -1.46
N VAL A 80 1.91 0.98 -0.18
CA VAL A 80 0.72 0.24 0.24
C VAL A 80 -0.55 0.92 -0.27
N LEU A 81 -0.64 2.24 -0.18
CA LEU A 81 -1.75 3.04 -0.71
C LEU A 81 -1.94 2.81 -2.20
N GLN A 82 -0.85 2.88 -2.99
CA GLN A 82 -0.89 2.70 -4.44
C GLN A 82 -1.36 1.30 -4.82
N TYR A 83 -0.91 0.27 -4.10
CA TYR A 83 -1.38 -1.10 -4.33
C TYR A 83 -2.87 -1.26 -4.01
N CYS A 84 -3.31 -0.79 -2.84
CA CYS A 84 -4.73 -0.89 -2.44
C CYS A 84 -5.65 -0.15 -3.42
N ARG A 85 -5.24 1.05 -3.87
CA ARG A 85 -5.94 1.79 -4.93
C ARG A 85 -6.12 0.94 -6.18
N ARG A 86 -5.03 0.37 -6.69
CA ARG A 86 -5.06 -0.44 -7.91
C ARG A 86 -5.99 -1.66 -7.78
N GLU A 87 -5.99 -2.32 -6.61
CA GLU A 87 -6.89 -3.46 -6.39
C GLU A 87 -8.36 -3.02 -6.38
N LEU A 88 -8.68 -1.90 -5.73
CA LEU A 88 -10.03 -1.34 -5.70
C LEU A 88 -10.48 -0.86 -7.08
N GLU A 89 -9.62 -0.20 -7.85
CA GLU A 89 -9.92 0.25 -9.21
C GLU A 89 -10.01 -0.90 -10.23
N SER A 90 -9.62 -2.12 -9.86
CA SER A 90 -9.60 -3.26 -10.80
C SER A 90 -10.96 -3.92 -11.02
N GLY A 91 -11.98 -3.60 -10.22
CA GLY A 91 -13.29 -4.25 -10.26
C GLY A 91 -13.35 -5.66 -9.66
N ARG A 92 -12.22 -6.34 -9.49
CA ARG A 92 -12.17 -7.73 -8.99
C ARG A 92 -12.73 -7.94 -7.60
N HIS A 93 -12.82 -6.88 -6.80
CA HIS A 93 -13.32 -6.92 -5.42
C HIS A 93 -14.73 -6.33 -5.26
N HIS A 94 -15.48 -6.22 -6.36
CA HIS A 94 -16.84 -5.69 -6.40
C HIS A 94 -17.86 -6.81 -6.60
N VAL A 95 -19.03 -6.65 -5.99
CA VAL A 95 -20.23 -7.43 -6.32
C VAL A 95 -20.94 -6.80 -7.52
N CYS A 96 -21.00 -5.48 -7.53
CA CYS A 96 -21.52 -4.60 -8.58
C CYS A 96 -20.97 -3.18 -8.35
N PRO A 97 -21.24 -2.20 -9.24
CA PRO A 97 -20.69 -0.85 -9.08
C PRO A 97 -21.06 -0.25 -7.73
N GLY A 98 -20.06 0.31 -7.04
CA GLY A 98 -20.22 0.93 -5.72
C GLY A 98 -20.28 -0.05 -4.55
N VAL A 99 -20.37 -1.37 -4.78
CA VAL A 99 -20.56 -2.38 -3.73
C VAL A 99 -19.37 -3.33 -3.66
N LEU A 100 -18.57 -3.19 -2.60
CA LEU A 100 -17.40 -4.02 -2.33
C LEU A 100 -17.76 -5.33 -1.64
N MET A 101 -17.07 -6.41 -2.03
CA MET A 101 -16.97 -7.63 -1.25
C MET A 101 -16.15 -7.40 0.04
N GLU A 102 -16.21 -8.33 1.00
CA GLU A 102 -15.51 -8.21 2.29
C GLU A 102 -14.00 -7.94 2.13
N LYS A 103 -13.32 -8.65 1.23
CA LYS A 103 -11.90 -8.39 0.94
C LYS A 103 -11.67 -6.99 0.35
N GLY A 104 -12.59 -6.49 -0.48
CA GLY A 104 -12.56 -5.11 -1.00
C GLY A 104 -12.71 -4.08 0.11
N LYS A 105 -13.60 -4.31 1.09
CA LYS A 105 -13.70 -3.47 2.29
C LYS A 105 -12.39 -3.44 3.07
N GLY A 106 -11.71 -4.58 3.18
CA GLY A 106 -10.36 -4.68 3.73
C GLY A 106 -9.35 -3.79 3.02
N TYR A 107 -9.26 -3.84 1.68
CA TYR A 107 -8.38 -2.93 0.93
C TYR A 107 -8.72 -1.46 1.14
N ARG A 108 -10.02 -1.12 1.23
CA ARG A 108 -10.46 0.25 1.50
C ARG A 108 -10.05 0.73 2.90
N LEU A 109 -10.08 -0.15 3.90
CA LEU A 109 -9.60 0.14 5.26
C LEU A 109 -8.09 0.41 5.25
N VAL A 110 -7.30 -0.45 4.60
CA VAL A 110 -5.84 -0.28 4.46
C VAL A 110 -5.50 1.02 3.73
N PHE A 111 -6.22 1.33 2.64
CA PHE A 111 -6.07 2.59 1.94
C PHE A 111 -6.30 3.80 2.85
N GLY A 112 -7.39 3.80 3.63
CA GLY A 112 -7.72 4.87 4.56
C GLY A 112 -6.61 5.10 5.60
N ALA A 113 -6.09 4.02 6.19
CA ALA A 113 -4.99 4.09 7.15
C ALA A 113 -3.70 4.68 6.54
N CYS A 114 -3.41 4.37 5.28
CA CYS A 114 -2.27 4.95 4.58
C CYS A 114 -2.44 6.47 4.37
N VAL A 115 -3.64 6.91 3.96
CA VAL A 115 -3.95 8.35 3.83
C VAL A 115 -3.78 9.06 5.18
N ASP A 116 -4.26 8.46 6.26
CA ASP A 116 -4.12 9.03 7.61
C ASP A 116 -2.66 9.10 8.07
N CYS A 117 -1.87 8.06 7.78
CA CYS A 117 -0.43 8.05 8.06
C CYS A 117 0.29 9.19 7.33
N LEU A 118 0.07 9.33 6.02
CA LEU A 118 0.65 10.39 5.20
C LEU A 118 0.18 11.79 5.62
N SER A 119 -1.07 11.92 6.07
CA SER A 119 -1.61 13.19 6.56
C SER A 119 -0.98 13.60 7.90
N LYS A 120 -0.86 12.67 8.85
CA LYS A 120 -0.21 12.91 10.15
C LYS A 120 1.27 13.27 10.00
N ALA A 121 1.95 12.69 9.01
CA ALA A 121 3.33 13.00 8.67
C ALA A 121 3.50 14.34 7.91
N GLY A 122 2.40 15.04 7.60
CA GLY A 122 2.43 16.30 6.84
C GLY A 122 2.77 16.13 5.35
N ARG A 123 2.71 14.90 4.83
CA ARG A 123 2.94 14.62 3.40
C ARG A 123 1.71 14.94 2.56
N TYR A 124 0.53 14.66 3.11
CA TYR A 124 -0.76 15.04 2.54
C TYR A 124 -1.38 16.14 3.40
N ASP A 125 -1.73 17.27 2.80
CA ASP A 125 -2.58 18.26 3.46
C ASP A 125 -4.04 17.78 3.49
N GLY A 126 -4.90 18.53 4.21
CA GLY A 126 -6.32 18.16 4.34
C GLY A 126 -7.07 18.13 3.01
N VAL A 127 -6.67 18.96 2.05
CA VAL A 127 -7.29 19.00 0.70
C VAL A 127 -6.90 17.76 -0.08
N ARG A 128 -5.62 17.41 -0.10
CA ARG A 128 -5.09 16.22 -0.76
C ARG A 128 -5.64 14.95 -0.15
N ALA A 129 -5.67 14.84 1.18
CA ALA A 129 -6.19 13.68 1.88
C ALA A 129 -7.68 13.44 1.60
N LYS A 130 -8.46 14.53 1.48
CA LYS A 130 -9.86 14.45 1.07
C LYS A 130 -9.98 14.03 -0.40
N LEU A 131 -9.26 14.69 -1.30
CA LEU A 131 -9.26 14.36 -2.73
C LEU A 131 -8.95 12.89 -2.98
N GLU A 132 -7.93 12.33 -2.33
CA GLU A 132 -7.53 10.93 -2.52
C GLU A 132 -8.63 9.93 -2.11
N ARG A 133 -9.44 10.28 -1.11
CA ARG A 133 -10.60 9.49 -0.67
C ARG A 133 -11.79 9.66 -1.61
N ASP A 134 -12.07 10.88 -2.01
CA ASP A 134 -13.20 11.21 -2.90
C ASP A 134 -12.97 10.56 -4.29
N THR A 135 -11.77 10.69 -4.86
CA THR A 135 -11.40 10.04 -6.13
C THR A 135 -11.50 8.52 -6.04
N LEU A 136 -11.06 7.91 -4.93
CA LEU A 136 -11.22 6.46 -4.76
C LEU A 136 -12.69 6.06 -4.63
N ALA A 137 -13.50 6.84 -3.90
CA ALA A 137 -14.92 6.58 -3.75
C ALA A 137 -15.65 6.66 -5.10
N GLU A 138 -15.33 7.65 -5.92
CA GLU A 138 -15.84 7.78 -7.29
C GLU A 138 -15.42 6.59 -8.16
N ALA A 139 -14.15 6.17 -8.10
CA ALA A 139 -13.68 5.02 -8.86
C ALA A 139 -14.42 3.73 -8.45
N ILE A 140 -14.63 3.50 -7.16
CA ILE A 140 -15.43 2.37 -6.66
C ILE A 140 -16.87 2.42 -7.17
N GLN A 141 -17.47 3.61 -7.34
CA GLN A 141 -18.82 3.76 -7.89
C GLN A 141 -18.89 3.46 -9.40
N GLN A 142 -17.78 3.64 -10.12
CA GLN A 142 -17.73 3.48 -11.58
C GLN A 142 -17.30 2.08 -12.01
N VAL A 143 -16.72 1.29 -11.12
CA VAL A 143 -16.13 -0.01 -11.43
C VAL A 143 -16.89 -1.11 -10.68
N GLY A 144 -17.18 -2.22 -11.36
CA GLY A 144 -17.90 -3.38 -10.82
C GLY A 144 -18.72 -4.09 -11.88
#